data_AF-A0A8T6NZ34-F1
#
_entry.id   AF-A0A8T6NZ34-F1
#
_cell.length_a   1.000
_cell.length_b   1.000
_cell.length_c   1.000
_cell.angle_alpha   90.00
_cell.angle_beta   90.00
_cell.angle_gamma   90.00
#
_symmetry.space_group_name_H-M   'P 1'
#
loop_
_entity.id
_entity.type
_entity.pdbx_description
1 polymer ?
#
loop_
_entity_poly.entity_id
_entity_poly.type
_entity_poly.pdbx_seq_one_letter_code
_entity_poly.pdbx_strand_id
1 'polypeptide(L)'
;MVTGTAAQAQADDTVTWSANYWNNINLNGIPAVERSETTLDYSWGFSSPVPGEIDANNFSAEWATRDYFEPGVYEFTTRSDDGIRVWVGGSQLIDNWDRHAVETDTAYMTVQSGQLMDIRVEYFEATGVATASIDWQRVNDLPESDTVSATINPTSGAPGTVVALTATGFPANIGVEIGVGRVASEYDIVALGTTNDGGILNTTVQIPEFAGTGEEWVAVVVTGDNALQAVSNAFAVTSPDEATCESPYTVQAGDTLYNIAQRCRVLLDDLIAANDFILNPNLILPGEELVIPEPDEDADPAPTFTSVSFYLIELGAGDIGCGDALVQETVSVEPTATPLTTALNILLGYESETYYNALDEADAVTVEEIAISDEGEATIALEGDINVAGICDNPRILAQLRETALQYTTINSVSYTLNGTPLDELY
;
A
#
# COMPACT_ATOMS: atom_id res chain seq x y z
N MET A 1 -20.03 20.51 30.41
CA MET A 1 -19.58 21.58 29.49
C MET A 1 -18.14 21.88 29.82
N VAL A 2 -17.21 21.16 29.21
CA VAL A 2 -15.78 21.44 29.28
C VAL A 2 -15.45 22.09 27.94
N THR A 3 -15.23 23.40 27.96
CA THR A 3 -14.81 24.17 26.80
C THR A 3 -13.32 23.95 26.61
N GLY A 4 -12.94 23.06 25.69
CA GLY A 4 -11.58 22.95 25.18
C GLY A 4 -11.34 24.05 24.18
N THR A 5 -10.63 25.10 24.58
CA THR A 5 -10.02 26.07 23.68
C THR A 5 -8.90 25.39 22.92
N ALA A 6 -9.03 25.27 21.60
CA ALA A 6 -7.92 24.92 20.73
C ALA A 6 -6.80 25.95 20.92
N ALA A 7 -5.64 25.48 21.38
CA ALA A 7 -4.44 26.29 21.44
C ALA A 7 -3.90 26.43 20.01
N GLN A 8 -3.87 27.66 19.49
CA GLN A 8 -3.05 28.01 18.34
C GLN A 8 -1.59 27.75 18.69
N ALA A 9 -0.99 26.73 18.09
CA ALA A 9 0.46 26.66 17.96
C ALA A 9 0.85 27.56 16.78
N GLN A 10 1.10 28.84 17.05
CA GLN A 10 1.86 29.71 16.14
C GLN A 10 3.34 29.46 16.42
N ALA A 11 4.01 28.68 15.57
CA ALA A 11 5.43 28.85 15.36
C ALA A 11 5.61 30.06 14.44
N ASP A 12 6.07 31.18 15.02
CA ASP A 12 6.48 32.37 14.29
C ASP A 12 7.91 32.16 13.77
N ASP A 13 8.04 31.32 12.72
CA ASP A 13 9.23 31.22 11.90
C ASP A 13 8.85 31.70 10.49
N THR A 14 9.27 32.91 10.12
CA THR A 14 9.07 33.40 8.75
C THR A 14 9.84 32.52 7.78
N VAL A 15 9.11 31.71 7.00
CA VAL A 15 9.65 30.90 5.91
C VAL A 15 10.53 31.77 5.01
N THR A 16 11.79 31.37 4.84
CA THR A 16 12.74 32.09 3.99
C THR A 16 12.84 31.40 2.64
N TRP A 17 12.40 32.11 1.60
CA TRP A 17 12.46 31.68 0.22
C TRP A 17 13.82 32.02 -0.41
N SER A 18 14.37 31.08 -1.17
CA SER A 18 15.36 31.36 -2.20
C SER A 18 14.63 31.74 -3.48
N ALA A 19 14.78 32.99 -3.93
CA ALA A 19 14.07 33.56 -5.07
C ALA A 19 15.03 33.84 -6.24
N ASN A 20 14.70 33.32 -7.41
CA ASN A 20 15.44 33.49 -8.66
C ASN A 20 14.54 34.16 -9.69
N TYR A 21 15.07 35.13 -10.46
CA TYR A 21 14.31 35.87 -11.47
C TYR A 21 15.02 35.89 -12.82
N TRP A 22 14.26 35.80 -13.91
CA TRP A 22 14.75 35.82 -15.29
C TRP A 22 14.02 36.85 -16.15
N ASN A 23 14.73 37.48 -17.09
CA ASN A 23 14.14 38.32 -18.16
C ASN A 23 13.68 37.49 -19.37
N ASN A 24 12.96 36.41 -19.09
CA ASN A 24 12.19 35.63 -20.05
C ASN A 24 11.10 34.85 -19.29
N ILE A 25 10.07 34.37 -19.98
CA ILE A 25 8.94 33.64 -19.36
C ILE A 25 9.19 32.14 -19.13
N ASN A 26 10.36 31.62 -19.51
CA ASN A 26 10.60 30.18 -19.58
C ASN A 26 11.64 29.68 -18.55
N LEU A 27 12.00 30.51 -17.55
CA LEU A 27 13.01 30.19 -16.54
C LEU A 27 14.38 29.76 -17.14
N ASN A 28 14.69 30.25 -18.36
CA ASN A 28 15.82 29.75 -19.12
C ASN A 28 17.11 30.55 -18.86
N GLY A 29 18.21 29.82 -18.67
CA GLY A 29 19.55 30.40 -18.51
C GLY A 29 19.89 30.76 -17.06
N ILE A 30 20.93 31.56 -16.88
CA ILE A 30 21.35 32.03 -15.55
C ILE A 30 20.34 33.11 -15.08
N PRO A 31 19.80 33.02 -13.86
CA PRO A 31 18.93 34.07 -13.32
C PRO A 31 19.63 35.42 -13.30
N ALA A 32 18.88 36.47 -13.62
CA ALA A 32 19.37 37.85 -13.59
C ALA A 32 19.46 38.38 -12.16
N VAL A 33 18.59 37.90 -11.27
CA VAL A 33 18.60 38.21 -9.83
C VAL A 33 18.39 36.92 -9.05
N GLU A 34 19.23 36.71 -8.02
CA GLU A 34 19.10 35.65 -7.02
C GLU A 34 19.11 36.33 -5.64
N ARG A 35 18.11 36.06 -4.80
CA ARG A 35 18.01 36.68 -3.47
C ARG A 35 17.21 35.83 -2.49
N SER A 36 17.25 36.20 -1.21
CA SER A 36 16.36 35.63 -0.20
C SER A 36 15.17 36.54 0.06
N GLU A 37 14.00 35.96 0.25
CA GLU A 37 12.74 36.67 0.53
C GLU A 37 12.03 36.01 1.72
N THR A 38 11.25 36.78 2.47
CA THR A 38 10.52 36.29 3.65
C THR A 38 9.03 36.06 3.38
N THR A 39 8.60 36.24 2.13
CA THR A 39 7.20 36.11 1.72
C THR A 39 7.14 35.82 0.22
N LEU A 40 6.03 35.21 -0.20
CA LEU A 40 5.62 35.10 -1.59
C LEU A 40 4.15 35.55 -1.66
N ASP A 41 3.97 36.86 -1.54
CA ASP A 41 2.68 37.55 -1.65
C ASP A 41 2.91 38.91 -2.35
N TYR A 42 2.93 38.87 -3.68
CA TYR A 42 3.32 39.99 -4.52
C TYR A 42 2.19 40.49 -5.42
N SER A 43 2.08 41.82 -5.46
CA SER A 43 1.19 42.57 -6.35
C SER A 43 1.98 43.72 -6.97
N TRP A 44 2.70 43.43 -8.06
CA TRP A 44 3.54 44.42 -8.74
C TRP A 44 2.73 45.34 -9.66
N GLY A 45 1.52 44.94 -10.04
CA GLY A 45 0.73 45.68 -11.03
C GLY A 45 1.50 45.71 -12.35
N PHE A 46 1.66 46.89 -12.94
CA PHE A 46 2.45 47.08 -14.16
C PHE A 46 3.95 47.35 -13.90
N SER A 47 4.43 47.07 -12.68
CA SER A 47 5.80 47.38 -12.26
C SER A 47 6.70 46.16 -12.31
N SER A 48 8.01 46.38 -12.32
CA SER A 48 9.01 45.32 -12.21
C SER A 48 9.17 44.84 -10.76
N PRO A 49 9.43 43.53 -10.52
CA PRO A 49 9.79 43.00 -9.21
C PRO A 49 11.14 43.52 -8.69
N VAL A 50 12.05 43.90 -9.59
CA VAL A 50 13.36 44.48 -9.29
C VAL A 50 13.69 45.57 -10.31
N PRO A 51 13.22 46.82 -10.09
CA PRO A 51 13.38 47.88 -11.07
C PRO A 51 14.84 48.13 -11.46
N GLY A 52 15.12 48.01 -12.76
CA GLY A 52 16.46 48.19 -13.33
C GLY A 52 17.24 46.89 -13.57
N GLU A 53 16.75 45.76 -13.05
CA GLU A 53 17.37 44.44 -13.22
C GLU A 53 16.42 43.44 -13.89
N ILE A 54 15.14 43.50 -13.51
CA ILE A 54 14.06 42.69 -14.12
C ILE A 54 13.12 43.60 -14.91
N ASP A 55 12.71 43.17 -16.09
CA ASP A 55 11.73 43.86 -16.92
C ASP A 55 10.32 43.74 -16.31
N ALA A 56 9.47 44.75 -16.52
CA ALA A 56 8.10 44.74 -16.00
C ALA A 56 7.16 43.75 -16.73
N ASN A 57 7.59 43.23 -17.88
CA ASN A 57 6.88 42.24 -18.70
C ASN A 57 7.88 41.18 -19.16
N ASN A 58 7.39 40.01 -19.53
CA ASN A 58 8.19 38.88 -20.04
C ASN A 58 9.28 38.42 -19.06
N PHE A 59 8.93 38.34 -17.78
CA PHE A 59 9.82 37.81 -16.75
C PHE A 59 9.27 36.51 -16.17
N SER A 60 10.12 35.76 -15.49
CA SER A 60 9.71 34.59 -14.71
C SER A 60 10.48 34.54 -13.40
N ALA A 61 9.94 33.80 -12.45
CA ALA A 61 10.53 33.62 -11.14
C ALA A 61 10.35 32.19 -10.65
N GLU A 62 11.32 31.74 -9.86
CA GLU A 62 11.28 30.48 -9.14
C GLU A 62 11.59 30.78 -7.68
N TRP A 63 10.74 30.27 -6.79
CA TRP A 63 10.97 30.30 -5.36
C TRP A 63 11.09 28.88 -4.84
N ALA A 64 12.06 28.66 -3.95
CA ALA A 64 12.23 27.39 -3.24
C ALA A 64 12.38 27.64 -1.74
N THR A 65 11.73 26.82 -0.93
CA THR A 65 11.87 26.80 0.53
C THR A 65 11.64 25.39 1.07
N ARG A 66 11.81 25.23 2.37
CA ARG A 66 11.38 24.06 3.12
C ARG A 66 10.50 24.50 4.26
N ASP A 67 9.46 23.72 4.52
CA ASP A 67 8.64 23.90 5.70
C ASP A 67 8.34 22.54 6.34
N TYR A 68 8.11 22.56 7.64
CA TYR A 68 7.73 21.37 8.38
C TYR A 68 6.21 21.26 8.41
N PHE A 69 5.70 20.17 7.87
CA PHE A 69 4.28 19.87 7.87
C PHE A 69 3.98 18.84 8.95
N GLU A 70 3.07 19.18 9.86
CA GLU A 70 2.51 18.23 10.83
C GLU A 70 1.60 17.23 10.11
N PRO A 71 1.30 16.06 10.70
CA PRO A 71 0.32 15.15 10.16
C PRO A 71 -1.03 15.84 9.92
N GLY A 72 -1.62 15.78 8.73
CA GLY A 72 -2.93 16.36 8.42
C GLY A 72 -3.16 16.62 6.93
N VAL A 73 -4.36 17.12 6.60
CA VAL A 73 -4.69 17.57 5.24
C VAL A 73 -4.44 19.06 5.12
N TYR A 74 -3.69 19.45 4.10
CA TYR A 74 -3.34 20.82 3.78
C TYR A 74 -4.01 21.27 2.49
N GLU A 75 -4.52 22.50 2.48
CA GLU A 75 -5.00 23.21 1.31
C GLU A 75 -3.93 24.22 0.90
N PHE A 76 -3.50 24.18 -0.36
CA PHE A 76 -2.61 25.14 -0.99
C PHE A 76 -3.44 26.03 -1.92
N THR A 77 -3.27 27.34 -1.79
CA THR A 77 -3.95 28.33 -2.64
C THR A 77 -2.94 29.23 -3.30
N THR A 78 -3.02 29.39 -4.62
CA THR A 78 -2.23 30.37 -5.36
C THR A 78 -3.09 31.47 -5.95
N ARG A 79 -2.50 32.64 -6.16
CA ARG A 79 -3.11 33.71 -6.97
C ARG A 79 -2.07 34.26 -7.92
N SER A 80 -2.35 34.23 -9.22
CA SER A 80 -1.36 34.60 -10.23
C SER A 80 -1.94 35.24 -11.49
N ASP A 81 -1.16 36.11 -12.11
CA ASP A 81 -1.33 36.70 -13.45
C ASP A 81 0.10 36.94 -13.94
N ASP A 82 0.66 36.19 -14.89
CA ASP A 82 0.12 35.02 -15.62
C ASP A 82 0.38 33.69 -14.84
N GLY A 83 0.95 32.67 -15.50
CA GLY A 83 0.95 31.27 -15.05
C GLY A 83 1.80 30.95 -13.83
N ILE A 84 1.37 29.93 -13.08
CA ILE A 84 2.00 29.44 -11.85
C ILE A 84 1.98 27.91 -11.76
N ARG A 85 3.02 27.35 -11.13
CA ARG A 85 3.12 25.93 -10.78
C ARG A 85 3.67 25.76 -9.38
N VAL A 86 3.19 24.74 -8.68
CA VAL A 86 3.60 24.45 -7.30
C VAL A 86 3.95 22.98 -7.16
N TRP A 87 5.10 22.71 -6.53
CA TRP A 87 5.51 21.39 -6.08
C TRP A 87 5.73 21.39 -4.58
N VAL A 88 5.30 20.32 -3.91
CA VAL A 88 5.54 20.09 -2.49
C VAL A 88 6.00 18.64 -2.29
N GLY A 89 7.12 18.44 -1.60
CA GLY A 89 7.72 17.10 -1.42
C GLY A 89 8.09 16.39 -2.73
N GLY A 90 8.25 17.14 -3.82
CA GLY A 90 8.50 16.60 -5.17
C GLY A 90 7.24 16.35 -6.01
N SER A 91 6.04 16.38 -5.42
CA SER A 91 4.77 16.20 -6.13
C SER A 91 4.25 17.54 -6.68
N GLN A 92 3.84 17.58 -7.95
CA GLN A 92 3.24 18.78 -8.56
C GLN A 92 1.77 18.90 -8.15
N LEU A 93 1.44 19.91 -7.33
CA LEU A 93 0.09 20.12 -6.82
C LEU A 93 -0.75 21.03 -7.71
N ILE A 94 -0.12 22.06 -8.30
CA ILE A 94 -0.78 23.04 -9.17
C ILE A 94 0.00 23.12 -10.48
N ASP A 95 -0.70 23.03 -11.60
CA ASP A 95 -0.14 23.19 -12.94
C ASP A 95 -1.01 24.09 -13.84
N ASN A 96 -0.88 25.41 -13.66
CA ASN A 96 -1.56 26.41 -14.49
C ASN A 96 -0.53 27.27 -15.22
N TRP A 97 0.19 26.68 -16.18
CA TRP A 97 1.30 27.33 -16.89
C TRP A 97 0.90 28.02 -18.21
N ASP A 98 -0.35 28.46 -18.31
CA ASP A 98 -0.87 29.20 -19.46
C ASP A 98 -0.96 30.71 -19.17
N ARG A 99 -1.16 31.53 -20.20
CA ARG A 99 -1.43 32.95 -20.03
C ARG A 99 -2.87 33.16 -19.56
N HIS A 100 -3.05 33.90 -18.48
CA HIS A 100 -4.36 34.20 -17.92
C HIS A 100 -4.29 35.49 -17.13
N ALA A 101 -5.43 36.20 -17.06
CA ALA A 101 -5.57 37.27 -16.08
C ALA A 101 -5.56 36.68 -14.67
N VAL A 102 -5.56 37.53 -13.63
CA VAL A 102 -5.60 37.09 -12.23
C VAL A 102 -6.59 35.94 -11.99
N GLU A 103 -6.03 34.78 -11.66
CA GLU A 103 -6.74 33.55 -11.33
C GLU A 103 -6.31 33.02 -9.96
N THR A 104 -7.16 32.20 -9.35
CA THR A 104 -6.90 31.54 -8.08
C THR A 104 -7.06 30.04 -8.26
N ASP A 105 -6.02 29.29 -7.93
CA ASP A 105 -6.01 27.83 -7.98
C ASP A 105 -5.89 27.27 -6.56
N THR A 106 -6.52 26.12 -6.34
CA THR A 106 -6.49 25.41 -5.06
C THR A 106 -6.12 23.95 -5.29
N ALA A 107 -5.27 23.41 -4.43
CA ALA A 107 -4.89 22.00 -4.41
C ALA A 107 -4.83 21.48 -2.96
N TYR A 108 -4.96 20.17 -2.79
CA TYR A 108 -4.88 19.52 -1.48
C TYR A 108 -3.68 18.57 -1.42
N MET A 109 -3.07 18.47 -0.24
CA MET A 109 -2.00 17.53 0.06
C MET A 109 -2.24 16.91 1.43
N THR A 110 -2.09 15.59 1.54
CA THR A 110 -2.14 14.89 2.83
C THR A 110 -0.71 14.64 3.32
N VAL A 111 -0.46 14.91 4.60
CA VAL A 111 0.83 14.73 5.27
C VAL A 111 0.62 13.69 6.37
N GLN A 112 1.18 12.50 6.22
CA GLN A 112 0.86 11.35 7.09
C GLN A 112 1.69 11.31 8.38
N SER A 113 2.93 11.78 8.30
CA SER A 113 3.83 11.92 9.43
C SER A 113 4.49 13.29 9.36
N GLY A 114 4.77 13.85 10.53
CA GLY A 114 5.40 15.14 10.63
C GLY A 114 6.74 15.13 9.90
N GLN A 115 6.88 15.93 8.84
CA GLN A 115 8.07 15.90 8.01
C GLN A 115 8.39 17.26 7.39
N LEU A 116 9.69 17.47 7.16
CA LEU A 116 10.19 18.64 6.44
C LEU A 116 10.09 18.38 4.93
N MET A 117 9.31 19.20 4.22
CA MET A 117 9.08 19.05 2.78
C MET A 117 9.62 20.25 2.00
N ASP A 118 10.21 19.99 0.84
CA ASP A 118 10.58 21.02 -0.13
C ASP A 118 9.33 21.61 -0.77
N ILE A 119 9.24 22.95 -0.85
CA ILE A 119 8.21 23.68 -1.59
C ILE A 119 8.91 24.44 -2.72
N ARG A 120 8.47 24.22 -3.95
CA ARG A 120 8.93 24.97 -5.12
C ARG A 120 7.74 25.63 -5.82
N VAL A 121 7.87 26.90 -6.14
CA VAL A 121 6.89 27.67 -6.90
C VAL A 121 7.57 28.24 -8.13
N GLU A 122 6.98 28.04 -9.29
CA GLU A 122 7.41 28.67 -10.54
C GLU A 122 6.31 29.60 -11.03
N TYR A 123 6.69 30.75 -11.59
CA TYR A 123 5.77 31.78 -12.08
C TYR A 123 6.31 32.44 -13.36
N PHE A 124 5.43 32.90 -14.24
CA PHE A 124 5.80 33.86 -15.28
C PHE A 124 4.79 34.98 -15.45
N GLU A 125 5.29 36.11 -15.93
CA GLU A 125 4.52 37.26 -16.40
C GLU A 125 4.84 37.49 -17.87
N ALA A 126 3.85 37.41 -18.75
CA ALA A 126 4.03 37.74 -20.15
C ALA A 126 3.83 39.24 -20.38
N THR A 127 2.63 39.77 -20.11
CA THR A 127 2.32 41.19 -20.25
C THR A 127 1.12 41.61 -19.42
N GLY A 128 1.22 42.76 -18.75
CA GLY A 128 0.07 43.37 -18.08
C GLY A 128 0.27 43.52 -16.59
N VAL A 129 -0.64 42.93 -15.80
CA VAL A 129 -0.65 43.04 -14.35
C VAL A 129 0.04 41.82 -13.79
N ALA A 130 1.17 42.02 -13.12
CA ALA A 130 1.89 40.94 -12.47
C ALA A 130 1.46 40.79 -11.01
N THR A 131 1.03 39.58 -10.63
CA THR A 131 0.77 39.18 -9.25
C THR A 131 1.15 37.71 -9.06
N ALA A 132 1.70 37.36 -7.90
CA ALA A 132 2.02 36.00 -7.53
C ALA A 132 1.93 35.85 -6.02
N SER A 133 1.10 34.94 -5.53
CA SER A 133 1.04 34.57 -4.12
C SER A 133 0.80 33.08 -3.94
N ILE A 134 1.27 32.54 -2.81
CA ILE A 134 0.94 31.21 -2.33
C ILE A 134 0.62 31.28 -0.83
N ASP A 135 -0.38 30.52 -0.41
CA ASP A 135 -0.70 30.28 0.99
C ASP A 135 -1.00 28.79 1.18
N TRP A 136 -0.74 28.26 2.36
CA TRP A 136 -1.19 26.92 2.74
C TRP A 136 -1.65 26.87 4.18
N GLN A 137 -2.71 26.09 4.40
CA GLN A 137 -3.26 25.89 5.73
C GLN A 137 -3.62 24.42 5.94
N ARG A 138 -3.41 23.93 7.16
CA ARG A 138 -3.90 22.63 7.58
C ARG A 138 -5.41 22.73 7.79
N VAL A 139 -6.19 22.12 6.91
CA VAL A 139 -7.66 22.20 6.90
C VAL A 139 -8.32 21.09 7.72
N ASN A 140 -7.68 19.91 7.85
CA ASN A 140 -8.19 18.77 8.63
C ASN A 140 -7.06 17.97 9.30
N ASP A 141 -7.40 17.22 10.34
CA ASP A 141 -6.56 16.13 10.84
C ASP A 141 -6.46 15.01 9.79
N LEU A 142 -5.49 14.09 9.96
CA LEU A 142 -5.50 12.86 9.16
C LEU A 142 -6.79 12.09 9.43
N PRO A 143 -7.42 11.50 8.40
CA PRO A 143 -8.49 10.55 8.64
C PRO A 143 -7.94 9.39 9.48
N GLU A 144 -8.59 9.06 10.59
CA GLU A 144 -8.24 7.88 11.38
C GLU A 144 -8.48 6.63 10.52
N SER A 145 -7.61 5.62 10.63
CA SER A 145 -7.75 4.38 9.85
C SER A 145 -9.11 3.69 10.05
N ASP A 146 -9.77 3.91 11.19
CA ASP A 146 -11.10 3.38 11.50
C ASP A 146 -12.24 4.07 10.71
N THR A 147 -11.93 5.15 9.99
CA THR A 147 -12.93 5.91 9.20
C THR A 147 -13.01 5.47 7.75
N VAL A 148 -11.98 4.76 7.24
CA VAL A 148 -12.02 4.18 5.91
C VAL A 148 -12.69 2.82 5.95
N SER A 149 -13.48 2.52 4.93
CA SER A 149 -14.14 1.22 4.80
C SER A 149 -14.21 0.80 3.34
N ALA A 150 -14.18 -0.51 3.11
CA ALA A 150 -14.37 -1.11 1.80
C ALA A 150 -15.44 -2.19 1.90
N THR A 151 -16.23 -2.36 0.84
CA THR A 151 -17.25 -3.41 0.74
C THR A 151 -17.28 -3.96 -0.67
N ILE A 152 -17.55 -5.26 -0.79
CA ILE A 152 -17.72 -5.92 -2.07
C ILE A 152 -19.09 -6.57 -2.19
N ASN A 153 -19.64 -6.55 -3.40
CA ASN A 153 -20.93 -7.17 -3.70
C ASN A 153 -20.97 -7.68 -5.16
N PRO A 154 -21.36 -8.94 -5.42
CA PRO A 154 -21.79 -9.97 -4.47
C PRO A 154 -20.66 -10.44 -3.54
N THR A 155 -21.02 -11.11 -2.43
CA THR A 155 -20.06 -11.66 -1.44
C THR A 155 -19.73 -13.14 -1.68
N SER A 156 -20.16 -13.69 -2.82
CA SER A 156 -19.80 -15.05 -3.23
C SER A 156 -19.99 -15.24 -4.74
N GLY A 157 -19.31 -16.24 -5.29
CA GLY A 157 -19.36 -16.59 -6.70
C GLY A 157 -18.16 -17.42 -7.14
N ALA A 158 -18.18 -17.86 -8.39
CA ALA A 158 -17.12 -18.66 -8.98
C ALA A 158 -15.83 -17.84 -9.21
N PRO A 159 -14.66 -18.48 -9.41
CA PRO A 159 -13.46 -17.80 -9.89
C PRO A 159 -13.73 -17.01 -11.16
N GLY A 160 -13.10 -15.85 -11.32
CA GLY A 160 -13.37 -14.92 -12.42
C GLY A 160 -14.62 -14.05 -12.24
N THR A 161 -15.37 -14.19 -11.13
CA THR A 161 -16.51 -13.32 -10.84
C THR A 161 -16.04 -11.86 -10.69
N VAL A 162 -16.66 -10.96 -11.44
CA VAL A 162 -16.47 -9.51 -11.28
C VAL A 162 -17.41 -9.03 -10.17
N VAL A 163 -16.84 -8.43 -9.13
CA VAL A 163 -17.57 -7.87 -7.99
C VAL A 163 -17.47 -6.36 -7.97
N ALA A 164 -18.55 -5.69 -7.55
CA ALA A 164 -18.52 -4.26 -7.29
C ALA A 164 -17.77 -4.01 -5.98
N LEU A 165 -16.83 -3.06 -5.99
CA LEU A 165 -16.06 -2.61 -4.84
C LEU A 165 -16.41 -1.15 -4.56
N THR A 166 -16.86 -0.88 -3.33
CA THR A 166 -17.13 0.46 -2.83
C THR A 166 -16.23 0.76 -1.65
N ALA A 167 -15.40 1.79 -1.76
CA ALA A 167 -14.57 2.28 -0.67
C ALA A 167 -15.01 3.70 -0.27
N THR A 168 -15.05 3.99 1.02
CA THR A 168 -15.50 5.28 1.57
C THR A 168 -14.60 5.75 2.70
N GLY A 169 -14.66 7.04 3.03
CA GLY A 169 -13.88 7.62 4.13
C GLY A 169 -12.46 8.05 3.75
N PHE A 170 -12.05 7.82 2.50
CA PHE A 170 -10.76 8.28 1.99
C PHE A 170 -10.77 9.80 1.76
N PRO A 171 -9.61 10.46 1.68
CA PRO A 171 -9.53 11.83 1.21
C PRO A 171 -10.16 12.00 -0.18
N ALA A 172 -10.67 13.19 -0.48
CA ALA A 172 -11.28 13.50 -1.75
C ALA A 172 -10.22 13.65 -2.86
N ASN A 173 -10.53 13.18 -4.08
CA ASN A 173 -9.72 13.37 -5.29
C ASN A 173 -8.27 12.86 -5.19
N ILE A 174 -8.03 11.77 -4.46
CA ILE A 174 -6.69 11.19 -4.35
C ILE A 174 -6.57 9.89 -5.15
N GLY A 175 -5.35 9.62 -5.61
CA GLY A 175 -5.00 8.33 -6.19
C GLY A 175 -4.97 7.23 -5.14
N VAL A 176 -5.51 6.06 -5.48
CA VAL A 176 -5.51 4.85 -4.65
C VAL A 176 -5.10 3.64 -5.49
N GLU A 177 -4.49 2.67 -4.83
CA GLU A 177 -4.19 1.36 -5.40
C GLU A 177 -5.22 0.35 -4.89
N ILE A 178 -5.59 -0.60 -5.76
CA ILE A 178 -6.64 -1.57 -5.50
C ILE A 178 -6.02 -2.96 -5.61
N GLY A 179 -5.99 -3.66 -4.50
CA GLY A 179 -5.49 -5.02 -4.37
C GLY A 179 -6.60 -6.05 -4.24
N VAL A 180 -6.28 -7.29 -4.58
CA VAL A 180 -7.11 -8.47 -4.30
C VAL A 180 -6.21 -9.58 -3.76
N GLY A 181 -6.64 -10.22 -2.67
CA GLY A 181 -5.86 -11.25 -2.00
C GLY A 181 -6.74 -12.20 -1.20
N ARG A 182 -6.17 -13.34 -0.81
CA ARG A 182 -6.81 -14.25 0.15
C ARG A 182 -6.88 -13.56 1.52
N VAL A 183 -7.84 -13.95 2.35
CA VAL A 183 -7.79 -13.59 3.78
C VAL A 183 -6.48 -14.14 4.38
N ALA A 184 -5.83 -13.37 5.26
CA ALA A 184 -4.58 -13.75 5.96
C ALA A 184 -3.34 -13.86 5.08
N SER A 185 -3.33 -13.15 3.96
CA SER A 185 -2.30 -13.29 2.93
C SER A 185 -1.92 -11.92 2.38
N GLU A 186 -0.79 -11.84 1.70
CA GLU A 186 -0.52 -10.67 0.85
C GLU A 186 -1.54 -10.62 -0.29
N TYR A 187 -1.72 -9.42 -0.84
CA TYR A 187 -2.60 -9.13 -1.95
C TYR A 187 -1.81 -8.61 -3.15
N ASP A 188 -2.31 -8.87 -4.35
CA ASP A 188 -1.75 -8.32 -5.58
C ASP A 188 -2.49 -7.04 -5.97
N ILE A 189 -1.76 -5.99 -6.33
CA ILE A 189 -2.37 -4.78 -6.93
C ILE A 189 -2.89 -5.12 -8.32
N VAL A 190 -4.22 -5.06 -8.49
CA VAL A 190 -4.92 -5.38 -9.73
C VAL A 190 -5.37 -4.15 -10.51
N ALA A 191 -5.49 -3.00 -9.85
CA ALA A 191 -5.94 -1.76 -10.47
C ALA A 191 -5.49 -0.51 -9.70
N LEU A 192 -5.58 0.64 -10.36
CA LEU A 192 -5.44 1.97 -9.77
C LEU A 192 -6.77 2.72 -9.89
N GLY A 193 -7.05 3.61 -8.94
CA GLY A 193 -8.28 4.39 -8.89
C GLY A 193 -8.07 5.82 -8.40
N THR A 194 -9.13 6.62 -8.43
CA THR A 194 -9.16 7.96 -7.82
C THR A 194 -10.49 8.12 -7.09
N THR A 195 -10.44 8.58 -5.84
CA THR A 195 -11.64 8.88 -5.07
C THR A 195 -12.31 10.14 -5.62
N ASN A 196 -13.62 10.26 -5.46
CA ASN A 196 -14.34 11.48 -5.87
C ASN A 196 -14.24 12.60 -4.82
N ASP A 197 -14.91 13.73 -5.07
CA ASP A 197 -15.02 14.88 -4.15
C ASP A 197 -15.55 14.53 -2.75
N GLY A 198 -16.24 13.39 -2.62
CA GLY A 198 -16.78 12.89 -1.35
C GLY A 198 -15.90 11.83 -0.68
N GLY A 199 -14.69 11.55 -1.20
CA GLY A 199 -13.82 10.52 -0.63
C GLY A 199 -14.27 9.08 -0.91
N ILE A 200 -15.07 8.89 -1.95
CA ILE A 200 -15.66 7.60 -2.31
C ILE A 200 -15.02 7.07 -3.60
N LEU A 201 -14.62 5.80 -3.58
CA LEU A 201 -14.26 5.02 -4.75
C LEU A 201 -15.38 4.03 -5.06
N ASN A 202 -15.91 4.04 -6.28
CA ASN A 202 -16.80 2.99 -6.79
C ASN A 202 -16.13 2.38 -8.02
N THR A 203 -15.83 1.09 -7.97
CA THR A 203 -15.18 0.36 -9.06
C THR A 203 -15.60 -1.10 -9.06
N THR A 204 -14.98 -1.92 -9.90
CA THR A 204 -15.13 -3.38 -9.88
C THR A 204 -13.76 -4.03 -9.79
N VAL A 205 -13.69 -5.14 -9.09
CA VAL A 205 -12.51 -6.03 -9.08
C VAL A 205 -12.94 -7.43 -9.52
N GLN A 206 -12.03 -8.18 -10.12
CA GLN A 206 -12.28 -9.55 -10.53
C GLN A 206 -11.60 -10.49 -9.54
N ILE A 207 -12.37 -11.43 -9.00
CA ILE A 207 -11.80 -12.52 -8.19
C ILE A 207 -10.95 -13.37 -9.14
N PRO A 208 -9.67 -13.64 -8.81
CA PRO A 208 -8.78 -14.32 -9.74
C PRO A 208 -9.33 -15.65 -10.24
N GLU A 209 -9.06 -15.99 -11.51
CA GLU A 209 -9.54 -17.24 -12.11
C GLU A 209 -8.97 -18.49 -11.43
N PHE A 210 -7.83 -18.34 -10.75
CA PHE A 210 -7.16 -19.40 -10.03
C PHE A 210 -7.65 -19.55 -8.58
N ALA A 211 -8.60 -18.73 -8.12
CA ALA A 211 -9.15 -18.83 -6.78
C ALA A 211 -9.79 -20.21 -6.53
N GLY A 212 -9.48 -20.81 -5.39
CA GLY A 212 -9.98 -22.12 -4.99
C GLY A 212 -11.39 -22.11 -4.45
N THR A 213 -12.15 -23.19 -4.67
CA THR A 213 -13.46 -23.32 -4.01
C THR A 213 -13.32 -23.48 -2.51
N GLY A 214 -14.13 -22.75 -1.77
CA GLY A 214 -14.06 -22.68 -0.31
C GLY A 214 -13.07 -21.63 0.20
N GLU A 215 -12.28 -20.99 -0.68
CA GLU A 215 -11.42 -19.88 -0.29
C GLU A 215 -12.23 -18.62 -0.02
N GLU A 216 -11.66 -17.78 0.86
CA GLU A 216 -12.17 -16.45 1.15
C GLU A 216 -11.17 -15.41 0.66
N TRP A 217 -11.68 -14.47 -0.14
CA TRP A 217 -10.90 -13.42 -0.78
C TRP A 217 -11.40 -12.05 -0.35
N VAL A 218 -10.51 -11.08 -0.28
CA VAL A 218 -10.83 -9.69 0.03
C VAL A 218 -10.27 -8.76 -1.04
N ALA A 219 -10.91 -7.62 -1.19
CA ALA A 219 -10.35 -6.48 -1.89
C ALA A 219 -9.74 -5.51 -0.88
N VAL A 220 -8.59 -4.95 -1.23
CA VAL A 220 -7.89 -3.95 -0.42
C VAL A 220 -7.83 -2.66 -1.22
N VAL A 221 -8.18 -1.54 -0.61
CA VAL A 221 -7.98 -0.21 -1.19
C VAL A 221 -7.01 0.54 -0.31
N VAL A 222 -5.91 0.97 -0.90
CA VAL A 222 -4.79 1.58 -0.18
C VAL A 222 -4.37 2.87 -0.88
N THR A 223 -3.94 3.87 -0.11
CA THR A 223 -3.33 5.09 -0.68
C THR A 223 -1.92 4.79 -1.16
N GLY A 224 -1.40 5.51 -2.17
CA GLY A 224 -0.07 5.23 -2.73
C GLY A 224 1.11 5.42 -1.75
N ASP A 225 0.86 6.02 -0.58
CA ASP A 225 1.78 6.15 0.55
C ASP A 225 1.57 5.08 1.65
N ASN A 226 0.66 4.11 1.42
CA ASN A 226 0.23 3.04 2.33
C ASN A 226 -0.33 3.50 3.70
N ALA A 227 -0.68 4.77 3.83
CA ALA A 227 -1.10 5.32 5.12
C ALA A 227 -2.57 5.07 5.48
N LEU A 228 -3.44 4.91 4.47
CA LEU A 228 -4.83 4.50 4.68
C LEU A 228 -5.08 3.23 3.89
N GLN A 229 -5.65 2.25 4.58
CA GLN A 229 -6.03 0.97 3.98
C GLN A 229 -7.42 0.59 4.44
N ALA A 230 -8.29 0.27 3.48
CA ALA A 230 -9.58 -0.34 3.76
C ALA A 230 -9.62 -1.74 3.16
N VAL A 231 -9.95 -2.72 3.98
CA VAL A 231 -10.15 -4.12 3.58
C VAL A 231 -11.65 -4.37 3.47
N SER A 232 -12.09 -5.04 2.40
CA SER A 232 -13.49 -5.39 2.23
C SER A 232 -13.90 -6.55 3.12
N ASN A 233 -15.21 -6.74 3.27
CA ASN A 233 -15.74 -8.04 3.69
C ASN A 233 -15.23 -9.17 2.77
N ALA A 234 -15.22 -10.40 3.27
CA ALA A 234 -14.81 -11.57 2.50
C ALA A 234 -15.78 -11.88 1.34
N PHE A 235 -15.19 -12.39 0.25
CA PHE A 235 -15.84 -13.03 -0.87
C PHE A 235 -15.61 -14.54 -0.77
N ALA A 236 -16.69 -15.30 -0.59
CA ALA A 236 -16.62 -16.75 -0.58
C ALA A 236 -16.57 -17.29 -2.02
N VAL A 237 -15.48 -17.93 -2.38
CA VAL A 237 -15.30 -18.54 -3.70
C VAL A 237 -16.09 -19.84 -3.75
N THR A 238 -17.17 -19.84 -4.50
CA THR A 238 -18.00 -21.04 -4.69
C THR A 238 -17.43 -21.89 -5.82
N SER A 239 -17.89 -23.14 -5.94
CA SER A 239 -17.60 -23.87 -7.17
C SER A 239 -18.12 -23.05 -8.37
N PRO A 240 -17.34 -22.88 -9.44
CA PRO A 240 -17.93 -22.71 -10.76
C PRO A 240 -18.90 -23.88 -10.94
N ASP A 241 -20.11 -23.60 -11.39
CA ASP A 241 -20.95 -24.64 -11.98
C ASP A 241 -20.09 -25.32 -13.05
N GLU A 242 -19.72 -26.59 -12.81
CA GLU A 242 -18.75 -27.44 -13.54
C GLU A 242 -17.59 -26.69 -14.24
N ALA A 243 -16.38 -26.79 -13.69
CA ALA A 243 -15.17 -26.37 -14.39
C ALA A 243 -15.10 -27.07 -15.77
N THR A 244 -15.26 -26.31 -16.84
CA THR A 244 -15.43 -26.77 -18.23
C THR A 244 -14.21 -26.39 -19.07
N CYS A 245 -12.99 -26.71 -18.62
CA CYS A 245 -11.88 -26.69 -19.56
C CYS A 245 -12.20 -27.65 -20.70
N GLU A 246 -12.43 -27.11 -21.91
CA GLU A 246 -12.63 -27.92 -23.08
C GLU A 246 -11.35 -28.70 -23.38
N SER A 247 -11.49 -30.00 -23.68
CA SER A 247 -10.40 -30.82 -24.19
C SER A 247 -10.63 -31.07 -25.69
N PRO A 248 -9.71 -30.67 -26.58
CA PRO A 248 -8.37 -30.16 -26.28
C PRO A 248 -8.34 -28.67 -25.87
N TYR A 249 -7.45 -28.34 -24.92
CA TYR A 249 -7.14 -26.97 -24.53
C TYR A 249 -6.01 -26.42 -25.40
N THR A 250 -6.16 -25.22 -25.97
CA THR A 250 -5.09 -24.58 -26.76
C THR A 250 -4.24 -23.67 -25.89
N VAL A 251 -2.95 -23.99 -25.76
CA VAL A 251 -1.95 -23.22 -25.00
C VAL A 251 -1.88 -21.78 -25.49
N GLN A 252 -1.89 -20.83 -24.56
CA GLN A 252 -1.78 -19.40 -24.80
C GLN A 252 -0.40 -18.87 -24.37
N ALA A 253 -0.06 -17.65 -24.81
CA ALA A 253 1.17 -17.01 -24.36
C ALA A 253 1.11 -16.74 -22.86
N GLY A 254 2.08 -17.28 -22.10
CA GLY A 254 2.13 -17.17 -20.63
C GLY A 254 1.59 -18.40 -19.89
N ASP A 255 1.05 -19.39 -20.60
CA ASP A 255 0.63 -20.65 -19.99
C ASP A 255 1.83 -21.52 -19.55
N THR A 256 1.60 -22.30 -18.51
CA THR A 256 2.44 -23.41 -18.04
C THR A 256 1.54 -24.62 -17.81
N LEU A 257 2.08 -25.84 -17.79
CA LEU A 257 1.24 -27.00 -17.45
C LEU A 257 0.62 -26.87 -16.04
N TYR A 258 1.34 -26.24 -15.13
CA TYR A 258 0.88 -25.98 -13.77
C TYR A 258 -0.35 -25.08 -13.72
N ASN A 259 -0.31 -23.90 -14.36
CA ASN A 259 -1.45 -22.97 -14.32
C ASN A 259 -2.66 -23.45 -15.15
N ILE A 260 -2.43 -24.27 -16.19
CA ILE A 260 -3.50 -24.94 -16.92
C ILE A 260 -4.15 -26.01 -16.04
N ALA A 261 -3.35 -26.86 -15.38
CA ALA A 261 -3.87 -27.90 -14.49
C ALA A 261 -4.78 -27.30 -13.41
N GLN A 262 -4.34 -26.19 -12.83
CA GLN A 262 -5.09 -25.42 -11.84
C GLN A 262 -6.40 -24.84 -12.40
N ARG A 263 -6.33 -24.15 -13.55
CA ARG A 263 -7.52 -23.57 -14.21
C ARG A 263 -8.56 -24.64 -14.53
N CYS A 264 -8.09 -25.84 -14.89
CA CYS A 264 -8.92 -26.97 -15.28
C CYS A 264 -9.29 -27.90 -14.13
N ARG A 265 -8.82 -27.64 -12.90
CA ARG A 265 -8.99 -28.50 -11.72
C ARG A 265 -8.57 -29.94 -11.93
N VAL A 266 -7.42 -30.13 -12.55
CA VAL A 266 -6.80 -31.44 -12.70
C VAL A 266 -5.48 -31.45 -11.94
N LEU A 267 -5.06 -32.61 -11.46
CA LEU A 267 -3.72 -32.77 -10.88
C LEU A 267 -2.67 -32.50 -11.96
N LEU A 268 -1.61 -31.76 -11.64
CA LEU A 268 -0.52 -31.48 -12.59
C LEU A 268 0.08 -32.78 -13.13
N ASP A 269 0.30 -33.77 -12.26
CA ASP A 269 0.85 -35.06 -12.67
C ASP A 269 -0.07 -35.80 -13.66
N ASP A 270 -1.39 -35.71 -13.48
CA ASP A 270 -2.35 -36.31 -14.40
C ASP A 270 -2.41 -35.56 -15.73
N LEU A 271 -2.30 -34.23 -15.70
CA LEU A 271 -2.18 -33.43 -16.93
C LEU A 271 -0.91 -33.78 -17.70
N ILE A 272 0.24 -33.93 -17.01
CA ILE A 272 1.49 -34.37 -17.63
C ILE A 272 1.34 -35.77 -18.21
N ALA A 273 0.74 -36.70 -17.46
CA ALA A 273 0.54 -38.07 -17.89
C ALA A 273 -0.41 -38.19 -19.11
N ALA A 274 -1.43 -37.34 -19.19
CA ALA A 274 -2.35 -37.27 -20.33
C ALA A 274 -1.71 -36.68 -21.59
N ASN A 275 -0.59 -35.96 -21.46
CA ASN A 275 0.11 -35.29 -22.54
C ASN A 275 1.54 -35.83 -22.71
N ASP A 276 1.67 -37.15 -22.83
CA ASP A 276 2.96 -37.87 -22.94
C ASP A 276 3.82 -37.49 -24.16
N PHE A 277 3.26 -36.75 -25.12
CA PHE A 277 3.97 -36.16 -26.25
C PHE A 277 4.85 -34.96 -25.85
N ILE A 278 4.61 -34.36 -24.68
CA ILE A 278 5.43 -33.27 -24.13
C ILE A 278 6.72 -33.86 -23.56
N LEU A 279 7.81 -33.67 -24.30
CA LEU A 279 9.14 -34.18 -23.90
C LEU A 279 9.76 -33.44 -22.71
N ASN A 280 9.34 -32.20 -22.47
CA ASN A 280 9.78 -31.38 -21.35
C ASN A 280 8.57 -30.64 -20.74
N PRO A 281 8.02 -31.11 -19.61
CA PRO A 281 6.86 -30.50 -18.94
C PRO A 281 7.03 -29.01 -18.60
N ASN A 282 8.26 -28.52 -18.50
CA ASN A 282 8.56 -27.10 -18.25
C ASN A 282 8.57 -26.23 -19.51
N LEU A 283 8.26 -26.78 -20.69
CA LEU A 283 8.28 -26.06 -21.96
C LEU A 283 7.13 -26.51 -22.86
N ILE A 284 6.06 -25.69 -22.87
CA ILE A 284 4.92 -25.77 -23.79
C ILE A 284 4.91 -24.53 -24.71
N LEU A 285 4.33 -24.64 -25.90
CA LEU A 285 4.31 -23.56 -26.89
C LEU A 285 2.90 -23.02 -27.14
N PRO A 286 2.71 -21.70 -27.28
CA PRO A 286 1.41 -21.15 -27.68
C PRO A 286 0.89 -21.79 -28.97
N GLY A 287 -0.37 -22.23 -28.97
CA GLY A 287 -1.03 -22.96 -30.04
C GLY A 287 -0.94 -24.49 -29.93
N GLU A 288 -0.22 -25.03 -28.95
CA GLU A 288 -0.18 -26.46 -28.65
C GLU A 288 -1.53 -26.93 -28.07
N GLU A 289 -2.02 -28.10 -28.47
CA GLU A 289 -3.30 -28.66 -28.01
C GLU A 289 -3.05 -29.71 -26.92
N LEU A 290 -3.57 -29.46 -25.71
CA LEU A 290 -3.44 -30.34 -24.56
C LEU A 290 -4.72 -31.14 -24.32
N VAL A 291 -4.57 -32.43 -24.02
CA VAL A 291 -5.62 -33.26 -23.45
C VAL A 291 -5.79 -32.87 -21.99
N ILE A 292 -7.01 -32.49 -21.59
CA ILE A 292 -7.32 -32.11 -20.21
C ILE A 292 -8.03 -33.31 -19.56
N PRO A 293 -7.45 -33.91 -18.50
CA PRO A 293 -8.12 -34.96 -17.72
C PRO A 293 -9.47 -34.53 -17.15
N GLU A 294 -10.24 -35.49 -16.62
CA GLU A 294 -11.44 -35.14 -15.85
C GLU A 294 -11.04 -34.38 -14.58
N PRO A 295 -11.81 -33.34 -14.18
CA PRO A 295 -11.54 -32.61 -12.94
C PRO A 295 -11.46 -33.54 -11.72
N ASP A 296 -10.47 -33.32 -10.87
CA ASP A 296 -10.25 -34.05 -9.63
C ASP A 296 -10.62 -33.18 -8.42
N GLU A 297 -11.34 -33.73 -7.45
CA GLU A 297 -11.71 -33.03 -6.21
C GLU A 297 -10.50 -32.78 -5.30
N ASP A 298 -9.43 -33.57 -5.46
CA ASP A 298 -8.16 -33.44 -4.75
C ASP A 298 -7.16 -32.52 -5.46
N ALA A 299 -7.54 -31.94 -6.62
CA ALA A 299 -6.69 -30.99 -7.34
C ALA A 299 -6.54 -29.67 -6.55
N ASP A 300 -5.30 -29.38 -6.17
CA ASP A 300 -4.95 -28.21 -5.34
C ASP A 300 -5.37 -26.90 -6.03
N PRO A 301 -6.20 -26.05 -5.40
CA PRO A 301 -6.42 -24.70 -5.89
C PRO A 301 -5.11 -23.91 -5.82
N ALA A 302 -4.73 -23.27 -6.92
CA ALA A 302 -3.40 -22.72 -7.12
C ALA A 302 -2.83 -21.90 -5.93
N PRO A 303 -1.64 -22.24 -5.40
CA PRO A 303 -0.90 -21.35 -4.51
C PRO A 303 -0.10 -20.29 -5.30
N THR A 304 0.06 -19.07 -4.73
CA THR A 304 0.87 -17.98 -5.30
C THR A 304 1.94 -17.42 -4.37
N PHE A 305 2.35 -18.15 -3.32
CA PHE A 305 3.51 -17.77 -2.49
C PHE A 305 4.63 -18.79 -2.63
N THR A 306 5.72 -18.38 -3.30
CA THR A 306 6.99 -19.13 -3.36
C THR A 306 8.00 -18.66 -2.31
N SER A 307 7.60 -17.70 -1.49
CA SER A 307 8.36 -17.23 -0.35
C SER A 307 7.41 -16.82 0.76
N VAL A 308 7.84 -16.97 2.00
CA VAL A 308 7.15 -16.43 3.17
C VAL A 308 8.15 -15.70 4.04
N SER A 309 7.65 -14.73 4.80
CA SER A 309 8.44 -13.98 5.76
C SER A 309 8.01 -14.32 7.19
N PHE A 310 8.93 -14.20 8.13
CA PHE A 310 8.68 -14.35 9.58
C PHE A 310 9.71 -13.53 10.35
N TYR A 311 9.50 -13.33 11.64
CA TYR A 311 10.40 -12.50 12.44
C TYR A 311 11.29 -13.31 13.39
N LEU A 312 12.57 -12.99 13.37
CA LEU A 312 13.60 -13.44 14.31
C LEU A 312 14.05 -12.30 15.22
N ILE A 313 14.96 -12.60 16.16
CA ILE A 313 15.45 -11.65 17.16
C ILE A 313 16.92 -11.30 16.90
N GLU A 314 17.20 -10.01 16.74
CA GLU A 314 18.55 -9.45 16.84
C GLU A 314 18.85 -9.03 18.28
N LEU A 315 19.87 -9.65 18.88
CA LEU A 315 20.18 -9.47 20.30
C LEU A 315 20.83 -8.11 20.58
N GLY A 316 20.30 -7.38 21.57
CA GLY A 316 20.87 -6.10 22.05
C GLY A 316 20.59 -4.88 21.16
N ALA A 317 19.65 -4.97 20.22
CA ALA A 317 19.35 -3.95 19.22
C ALA A 317 18.00 -3.21 19.41
N GLY A 318 17.31 -3.35 20.54
CA GLY A 318 15.98 -2.74 20.72
C GLY A 318 15.43 -2.76 22.15
N ASP A 319 14.10 -2.86 22.27
CA ASP A 319 13.36 -2.80 23.54
C ASP A 319 12.60 -4.11 23.85
N ILE A 320 12.70 -5.13 23.00
CA ILE A 320 12.02 -6.43 23.20
C ILE A 320 12.87 -7.29 24.14
N GLY A 321 12.23 -7.88 25.16
CA GLY A 321 12.91 -8.75 26.10
C GLY A 321 14.05 -8.07 26.85
N CYS A 322 15.28 -8.43 26.52
CA CYS A 322 16.48 -7.96 27.21
C CYS A 322 17.24 -6.87 26.42
N GLY A 323 16.47 -6.11 25.64
CA GLY A 323 16.96 -5.00 24.81
C GLY A 323 17.18 -5.42 23.36
N ASP A 324 16.34 -6.29 22.82
CA ASP A 324 16.49 -6.90 21.50
C ASP A 324 15.53 -6.27 20.48
N ALA A 325 15.77 -6.52 19.20
CA ALA A 325 14.90 -6.06 18.11
C ALA A 325 14.41 -7.23 17.25
N LEU A 326 13.30 -7.02 16.55
CA LEU A 326 12.83 -7.96 15.54
C LEU A 326 13.54 -7.70 14.21
N VAL A 327 13.87 -8.77 13.52
CA VAL A 327 14.38 -8.75 12.15
C VAL A 327 13.53 -9.68 11.32
N GLN A 328 13.03 -9.17 10.19
CA GLN A 328 12.27 -9.98 9.24
C GLN A 328 13.25 -10.84 8.43
N GLU A 329 12.96 -12.13 8.36
CA GLU A 329 13.60 -13.08 7.48
C GLU A 329 12.62 -13.55 6.42
N THR A 330 13.13 -13.79 5.21
CA THR A 330 12.33 -14.29 4.09
C THR A 330 12.97 -15.56 3.55
N VAL A 331 12.18 -16.62 3.44
CA VAL A 331 12.63 -17.91 2.94
C VAL A 331 11.82 -18.33 1.73
N SER A 332 12.46 -19.02 0.79
CA SER A 332 11.75 -19.69 -0.30
C SER A 332 11.06 -20.95 0.21
N VAL A 333 9.83 -21.16 -0.22
CA VAL A 333 9.02 -22.34 0.14
C VAL A 333 8.49 -23.02 -1.11
N GLU A 334 8.10 -24.27 -0.96
CA GLU A 334 7.21 -24.88 -1.96
C GLU A 334 5.94 -24.01 -2.08
N PRO A 335 5.41 -23.82 -3.31
CA PRO A 335 4.24 -22.98 -3.53
C PRO A 335 3.13 -23.29 -2.51
N THR A 336 2.74 -22.29 -1.71
CA THR A 336 1.73 -22.45 -0.66
C THR A 336 0.57 -21.47 -0.82
N ALA A 337 -0.62 -21.96 -0.45
CA ALA A 337 -1.89 -21.24 -0.46
C ALA A 337 -2.20 -20.61 0.92
N THR A 338 -1.43 -20.98 1.94
CA THR A 338 -1.59 -20.55 3.34
C THR A 338 -0.27 -19.95 3.87
N PRO A 339 0.14 -18.77 3.37
CA PRO A 339 1.44 -18.19 3.69
C PRO A 339 1.60 -17.92 5.19
N LEU A 340 0.55 -17.50 5.91
CA LEU A 340 0.60 -17.35 7.37
C LEU A 340 0.85 -18.67 8.09
N THR A 341 0.07 -19.72 7.79
CA THR A 341 0.27 -21.05 8.37
C THR A 341 1.69 -21.57 8.07
N THR A 342 2.16 -21.36 6.85
CA THR A 342 3.49 -21.76 6.41
C THR A 342 4.58 -20.98 7.15
N ALA A 343 4.46 -19.66 7.25
CA ALA A 343 5.40 -18.80 7.97
C ALA A 343 5.50 -19.18 9.45
N LEU A 344 4.37 -19.42 10.12
CA LEU A 344 4.34 -19.82 11.52
C LEU A 344 4.95 -21.22 11.72
N ASN A 345 4.61 -22.19 10.87
CA ASN A 345 5.22 -23.53 10.95
C ASN A 345 6.73 -23.51 10.71
N ILE A 346 7.23 -22.62 9.85
CA ILE A 346 8.67 -22.44 9.66
C ILE A 346 9.27 -21.80 10.92
N LEU A 347 8.69 -20.71 11.42
CA LEU A 347 9.17 -20.02 12.62
C LEU A 347 9.31 -20.95 13.83
N LEU A 348 8.36 -21.87 14.04
CA LEU A 348 8.32 -22.82 15.16
C LEU A 348 9.46 -23.85 15.21
N GLY A 349 10.34 -23.88 14.21
CA GLY A 349 11.53 -24.75 14.22
C GLY A 349 12.69 -24.19 13.39
N TYR A 350 12.70 -22.89 13.10
CA TYR A 350 13.73 -22.30 12.25
C TYR A 350 15.03 -22.09 13.02
N GLU A 351 16.05 -22.86 12.68
CA GLU A 351 17.42 -22.65 13.16
C GLU A 351 18.13 -21.60 12.30
N SER A 352 18.41 -20.43 12.87
CA SER A 352 19.18 -19.38 12.21
C SER A 352 20.62 -19.36 12.69
N GLU A 353 21.57 -19.19 11.75
CA GLU A 353 22.99 -19.01 12.08
C GLU A 353 23.32 -17.58 12.57
N THR A 354 22.41 -16.62 12.33
CA THR A 354 22.68 -15.18 12.52
C THR A 354 21.83 -14.54 13.61
N TYR A 355 20.53 -14.83 13.60
CA TYR A 355 19.57 -14.21 14.51
C TYR A 355 19.03 -15.25 15.48
N TYR A 356 18.61 -14.81 16.66
CA TYR A 356 18.07 -15.71 17.68
C TYR A 356 16.60 -16.02 17.37
N ASN A 357 16.21 -17.29 17.50
CA ASN A 357 14.82 -17.70 17.45
C ASN A 357 14.44 -18.26 18.82
N ALA A 358 13.53 -17.61 19.55
CA ALA A 358 13.09 -18.11 20.86
C ALA A 358 12.15 -19.33 20.75
N LEU A 359 11.84 -19.76 19.52
CA LEU A 359 10.96 -20.87 19.17
C LEU A 359 11.72 -21.98 18.44
N ASP A 360 13.05 -21.94 18.31
CA ASP A 360 13.80 -22.99 17.60
C ASP A 360 13.70 -24.36 18.28
N GLU A 361 13.60 -24.40 19.61
CA GLU A 361 13.37 -25.65 20.37
C GLU A 361 11.88 -26.06 20.46
N ALA A 362 10.99 -25.42 19.68
CA ALA A 362 9.57 -25.72 19.65
C ALA A 362 9.20 -26.82 18.62
N ASP A 363 10.11 -27.75 18.32
CA ASP A 363 9.96 -28.88 17.37
C ASP A 363 8.68 -29.75 17.53
N ALA A 364 7.99 -29.65 18.67
CA ALA A 364 6.73 -30.35 18.94
C ALA A 364 5.49 -29.42 18.93
N VAL A 365 5.65 -28.16 18.57
CA VAL A 365 4.58 -27.17 18.47
C VAL A 365 4.12 -27.04 17.04
N THR A 366 2.82 -27.16 16.81
CA THR A 366 2.20 -27.02 15.49
C THR A 366 1.06 -26.03 15.52
N VAL A 367 0.79 -25.37 14.38
CA VAL A 367 -0.43 -24.59 14.20
C VAL A 367 -1.61 -25.57 13.99
N GLU A 368 -2.54 -25.60 14.94
CA GLU A 368 -3.75 -26.43 14.89
C GLU A 368 -4.83 -25.76 14.04
N GLU A 369 -5.11 -24.49 14.32
CA GLU A 369 -6.17 -23.73 13.66
C GLU A 369 -5.80 -22.25 13.57
N ILE A 370 -6.20 -21.61 12.46
CA ILE A 370 -6.20 -20.16 12.30
C ILE A 370 -7.62 -19.76 11.91
N ALA A 371 -8.25 -18.94 12.75
CA ALA A 371 -9.55 -18.33 12.47
C ALA A 371 -9.39 -16.81 12.45
N ILE A 372 -9.92 -16.14 11.42
CA ILE A 372 -9.82 -14.69 11.27
C ILE A 372 -11.22 -14.12 11.06
N SER A 373 -11.57 -13.10 11.84
CA SER A 373 -12.86 -12.44 11.71
C SER A 373 -12.88 -11.45 10.54
N ASP A 374 -14.08 -11.01 10.14
CA ASP A 374 -14.27 -9.92 9.16
C ASP A 374 -13.61 -8.60 9.60
N GLU A 375 -13.35 -8.42 10.90
CA GLU A 375 -12.69 -7.25 11.48
C GLU A 375 -11.16 -7.42 11.52
N GLY A 376 -10.63 -8.50 10.95
CA GLY A 376 -9.19 -8.80 10.92
C GLY A 376 -8.64 -9.26 12.27
N GLU A 377 -9.48 -9.75 13.18
CA GLU A 377 -9.02 -10.34 14.43
C GLU A 377 -8.65 -11.81 14.22
N ALA A 378 -7.36 -12.13 14.30
CA ALA A 378 -6.85 -13.49 14.18
C ALA A 378 -6.85 -14.21 15.55
N THR A 379 -7.37 -15.43 15.59
CA THR A 379 -7.22 -16.38 16.68
C THR A 379 -6.42 -17.57 16.17
N ILE A 380 -5.25 -17.80 16.76
CA ILE A 380 -4.32 -18.83 16.32
C ILE A 380 -4.14 -19.85 17.44
N ALA A 381 -4.54 -21.09 17.18
CA ALA A 381 -4.38 -22.20 18.11
C ALA A 381 -3.08 -22.94 17.81
N LEU A 382 -2.23 -23.05 18.83
CA LEU A 382 -1.01 -23.85 18.83
C LEU A 382 -1.22 -25.06 19.74
N GLU A 383 -0.71 -26.21 19.31
CA GLU A 383 -0.66 -27.43 20.12
C GLU A 383 0.80 -27.84 20.29
N GLY A 384 1.22 -28.18 21.52
CA GLY A 384 2.59 -28.59 21.84
C GLY A 384 3.16 -27.93 23.10
N ASP A 385 4.49 -27.98 23.26
CA ASP A 385 5.19 -27.40 24.41
C ASP A 385 6.26 -26.40 23.95
N ILE A 386 6.18 -25.16 24.43
CA ILE A 386 7.19 -24.12 24.21
C ILE A 386 8.15 -24.07 25.40
N ASN A 387 9.44 -24.31 25.14
CA ASN A 387 10.49 -24.24 26.15
C ASN A 387 11.00 -22.80 26.30
N VAL A 388 10.78 -22.21 27.48
CA VAL A 388 11.31 -20.89 27.82
C VAL A 388 12.67 -21.04 28.49
N ALA A 389 13.75 -20.62 27.82
CA ALA A 389 15.10 -20.73 28.36
C ALA A 389 15.44 -19.63 29.40
N GLY A 390 14.72 -18.49 29.39
CA GLY A 390 14.85 -17.46 30.42
C GLY A 390 13.82 -16.33 30.36
N ILE A 391 13.94 -15.37 31.30
CA ILE A 391 13.00 -14.23 31.42
C ILE A 391 12.93 -13.34 30.17
N CYS A 392 13.93 -13.40 29.29
CA CYS A 392 13.96 -12.65 28.05
C CYS A 392 13.13 -13.33 26.95
N ASP A 393 12.84 -14.63 27.05
CA ASP A 393 12.23 -15.37 25.94
C ASP A 393 10.71 -15.18 25.87
N ASN A 394 10.02 -15.00 27.00
CA ASN A 394 8.58 -14.71 27.01
C ASN A 394 8.22 -13.53 26.08
N PRO A 395 8.81 -12.33 26.25
CA PRO A 395 8.54 -11.21 25.35
C PRO A 395 9.05 -11.43 23.92
N ARG A 396 10.08 -12.25 23.69
CA ARG A 396 10.58 -12.58 22.35
C ARG A 396 9.60 -13.50 21.61
N ILE A 397 9.15 -14.58 22.25
CA ILE A 397 8.15 -15.52 21.73
C ILE A 397 6.88 -14.77 21.33
N LEU A 398 6.35 -13.95 22.24
CA LEU A 398 5.16 -13.15 21.96
C LEU A 398 5.37 -12.20 20.78
N ALA A 399 6.53 -11.53 20.71
CA ALA A 399 6.84 -10.61 19.62
C ALA A 399 7.02 -11.32 18.27
N GLN A 400 7.76 -12.44 18.21
CA GLN A 400 7.98 -13.20 16.99
C GLN A 400 6.68 -13.75 16.42
N LEU A 401 5.84 -14.38 17.26
CA LEU A 401 4.53 -14.89 16.84
C LEU A 401 3.65 -13.74 16.35
N ARG A 402 3.48 -12.71 17.19
CA ARG A 402 2.61 -11.57 16.91
C ARG A 402 2.97 -10.88 15.59
N GLU A 403 4.22 -10.47 15.41
CA GLU A 403 4.61 -9.71 14.22
C GLU A 403 4.65 -10.60 12.96
N THR A 404 4.89 -11.90 13.11
CA THR A 404 4.74 -12.85 11.99
C THR A 404 3.29 -12.97 11.51
N ALA A 405 2.29 -12.78 12.38
CA ALA A 405 0.90 -12.69 11.94
C ALA A 405 0.52 -11.28 11.45
N LEU A 406 0.91 -10.23 12.18
CA LEU A 406 0.54 -8.84 11.86
C LEU A 406 1.21 -8.30 10.59
N GLN A 407 2.22 -8.96 10.04
CA GLN A 407 2.76 -8.59 8.73
C GLN A 407 1.73 -8.70 7.60
N TYR A 408 0.71 -9.55 7.76
CA TYR A 408 -0.36 -9.70 6.77
C TYR A 408 -1.39 -8.63 6.99
N THR A 409 -1.59 -7.79 5.97
CA THR A 409 -2.38 -6.56 6.02
C THR A 409 -3.86 -6.74 6.32
N THR A 410 -4.38 -7.97 6.25
CA THR A 410 -5.76 -8.30 6.64
C THR A 410 -5.90 -8.65 8.12
N ILE A 411 -4.80 -8.69 8.87
CA ILE A 411 -4.79 -9.03 10.30
C ILE A 411 -4.49 -7.76 11.10
N ASN A 412 -5.51 -7.25 11.78
CA ASN A 412 -5.46 -6.04 12.60
C ASN A 412 -5.05 -6.33 14.04
N SER A 413 -5.43 -7.51 14.53
CA SER A 413 -5.08 -8.00 15.85
C SER A 413 -4.88 -9.51 15.81
N VAL A 414 -4.10 -10.03 16.75
CA VAL A 414 -3.87 -11.47 16.85
C VAL A 414 -3.85 -11.91 18.30
N SER A 415 -4.50 -13.03 18.57
CA SER A 415 -4.45 -13.74 19.84
C SER A 415 -3.99 -15.18 19.60
N TYR A 416 -3.22 -15.71 20.55
CA TYR A 416 -2.68 -17.06 20.49
C TYR A 416 -3.19 -17.87 21.67
N THR A 417 -3.48 -19.15 21.42
CA THR A 417 -3.62 -20.15 22.49
C THR A 417 -2.57 -21.24 22.32
N LEU A 418 -2.08 -21.78 23.43
CA LEU A 418 -1.24 -22.98 23.47
C LEU A 418 -1.97 -24.06 24.28
N ASN A 419 -2.26 -25.20 23.66
CA ASN A 419 -3.06 -26.28 24.25
C ASN A 419 -4.40 -25.77 24.82
N GLY A 420 -5.03 -24.82 24.12
CA GLY A 420 -6.30 -24.19 24.51
C GLY A 420 -6.21 -23.15 25.64
N THR A 421 -5.01 -22.81 26.12
CA THR A 421 -4.80 -21.74 27.13
C THR A 421 -4.26 -20.49 26.44
N PRO A 422 -4.80 -19.27 26.72
CA PRO A 422 -4.25 -18.03 26.15
C PRO A 422 -2.75 -17.88 26.43
N LEU A 423 -1.97 -17.55 25.40
CA LEU A 423 -0.51 -17.54 25.49
C LEU A 423 0.01 -16.44 26.42
N ASP A 424 -0.72 -15.33 26.54
CA ASP A 424 -0.45 -14.22 27.47
C ASP A 424 -0.74 -14.56 28.94
N GLU A 425 -1.51 -15.60 29.22
CA GLU A 425 -1.72 -16.13 30.58
C GLU A 425 -0.61 -17.10 31.02
N LEU A 426 0.15 -17.64 30.07
CA LEU A 426 1.21 -18.62 30.34
C LEU A 426 2.57 -17.99 30.63
N TYR A 427 2.83 -16.78 30.13
CA TYR A 427 4.18 -16.20 30.03
C TYR A 427 4.26 -14.73 30.41
#